data_AF-A0A2W6E529-F1
#
_entry.id   AF-A0A2W6E529-F1
#
_cell.length_a   1.000
_cell.length_b   1.000
_cell.length_c   1.000
_cell.angle_alpha   90.00
_cell.angle_beta   90.00
_cell.angle_gamma   90.00
#
_symmetry.space_group_name_H-M   'P 1'
#
loop_
_entity.id
_entity.type
_entity.pdbx_description
1 polymer ?
#
loop_
_entity_poly.entity_id
_entity_poly.type
_entity_poly.pdbx_seq_one_letter_code
_entity_poly.pdbx_strand_id
1 'polypeptide(L)'
;MDNRPHDRSDLFEKLANLEGRPTGDFPHGDCRQPRAGDGTLPTRHITRAIRSSARLLAFDLLNAACGIAERRLFALVDSTASLLAHGGSEETARLALESVVGPPVARAAVHALLGDG
;
A
#
# COMPACT_ATOMS: atom_id res chain seq x y z
N MET A 1 -8.30 -35.90 12.25
CA MET A 1 -8.64 -34.47 12.25
C MET A 1 -7.38 -33.78 12.73
N ASP A 2 -6.53 -33.36 11.80
CA ASP A 2 -5.17 -32.92 12.09
C ASP A 2 -4.99 -31.49 11.61
N ASN A 3 -5.43 -30.54 12.45
CA ASN A 3 -5.11 -29.13 12.27
C ASN A 3 -3.73 -28.86 12.91
N ARG A 4 -2.66 -29.00 12.12
CA ARG A 4 -1.34 -28.51 12.54
C ARG A 4 -1.30 -26.99 12.39
N PRO A 5 -0.79 -26.25 13.41
CA PRO A 5 -0.55 -24.82 13.27
C PRO A 5 0.52 -24.61 12.20
N HIS A 6 0.18 -23.83 11.16
CA HIS A 6 1.17 -23.41 10.16
C HIS A 6 2.26 -22.59 10.85
N ASP A 7 3.47 -23.12 10.81
CA ASP A 7 4.66 -22.58 11.45
C ASP A 7 5.01 -21.24 10.81
N ARG A 8 4.91 -20.15 11.59
CA ARG A 8 5.18 -18.77 11.12
C ARG A 8 6.58 -18.59 10.56
N SER A 9 7.52 -19.49 10.88
CA SER A 9 8.90 -19.47 10.40
C SER A 9 8.98 -19.75 8.89
N ASP A 10 8.07 -20.58 8.37
CA ASP A 10 8.00 -20.94 6.93
C ASP A 10 7.59 -19.74 6.05
N LEU A 11 6.78 -18.82 6.61
CA LEU A 11 6.38 -17.58 5.95
C LEU A 11 7.55 -16.60 5.81
N PHE A 12 8.42 -16.49 6.82
CA PHE A 12 9.60 -15.64 6.74
C PHE A 12 10.62 -16.16 5.71
N GLU A 13 10.82 -17.48 5.61
CA GLU A 13 11.67 -18.09 4.57
C GLU A 13 11.08 -17.93 3.16
N LYS A 14 9.75 -18.00 3.01
CA LYS A 14 9.08 -17.72 1.73
C LYS A 14 9.20 -16.26 1.30
N LEU A 15 9.19 -15.32 2.25
CA LEU A 15 9.36 -13.89 1.98
C LEU A 15 10.78 -13.56 1.52
N ALA A 16 11.82 -14.12 2.15
CA ALA A 16 13.21 -13.93 1.75
C ALA A 16 13.48 -14.44 0.32
N ASN A 17 12.79 -15.50 -0.11
CA ASN A 17 12.92 -16.05 -1.46
C ASN A 17 12.27 -15.20 -2.58
N LEU A 18 11.48 -14.18 -2.24
CA LEU A 18 10.85 -13.26 -3.20
C LEU A 18 11.68 -11.99 -3.49
N GLU A 19 12.72 -11.71 -2.70
CA GLU A 19 13.59 -10.53 -2.85
C GLU A 19 14.55 -10.62 -4.06
N GLY A 20 14.60 -11.76 -4.76
CA GLY A 20 15.57 -12.04 -5.82
C GLY A 20 15.14 -11.80 -7.27
N ARG A 21 13.95 -11.24 -7.55
CA ARG A 21 13.54 -10.97 -8.95
C ARG A 21 13.56 -9.48 -9.27
N PRO A 22 14.37 -9.03 -10.25
CA PRO A 22 14.24 -7.69 -10.80
C PRO A 22 12.89 -7.61 -11.51
N THR A 23 11.95 -6.89 -10.91
CA THR A 23 10.68 -6.53 -11.54
C THR A 23 11.00 -5.64 -12.72
N GLY A 24 11.01 -6.23 -13.91
CA GLY A 24 11.34 -5.58 -15.16
C GLY A 24 10.46 -4.36 -15.44
N ASP A 25 11.09 -3.41 -16.13
CA ASP A 25 10.54 -2.24 -16.82
C ASP A 25 9.05 -2.33 -17.13
N PHE A 26 8.27 -1.45 -16.50
CA PHE A 26 6.95 -1.09 -17.00
C PHE A 26 7.11 0.07 -18.00
N PRO A 27 6.53 -0.02 -19.21
CA PRO A 27 6.68 1.01 -20.21
C PRO A 27 6.07 2.33 -19.73
N HIS A 28 6.90 3.37 -19.79
CA HIS A 28 6.60 4.76 -19.50
C HIS A 28 5.46 5.24 -20.42
N GLY A 29 4.26 5.38 -19.89
CA GLY A 29 3.16 6.04 -20.59
C GLY A 29 3.50 7.51 -20.76
N ASP A 30 3.76 7.91 -22.01
CA ASP A 30 4.03 9.28 -22.44
C ASP A 30 3.06 10.31 -21.82
N CYS A 31 3.54 11.02 -20.81
CA CYS A 31 2.92 12.24 -20.33
C CYS A 31 3.08 13.32 -21.41
N ARG A 32 2.00 13.60 -22.15
CA ARG A 32 1.89 14.75 -23.06
C ARG A 32 2.53 16.00 -22.45
N GLN A 33 3.61 16.46 -23.08
CA GLN A 33 4.38 17.63 -22.71
C GLN A 33 3.57 18.93 -22.97
N PRO A 34 3.27 19.77 -21.96
CA PRO A 34 2.74 21.10 -22.22
C PRO A 34 3.88 22.03 -22.66
N ARG A 35 3.65 22.76 -23.76
CA ARG A 35 4.59 23.72 -24.35
C ARG A 35 4.99 24.79 -23.32
N ALA A 36 6.28 25.10 -23.34
CA ALA A 36 6.94 26.13 -22.56
C ALA A 36 6.22 27.49 -22.64
N GLY A 37 5.97 28.09 -21.48
CA GLY A 37 5.46 29.44 -21.34
C GLY A 37 5.23 29.78 -19.88
N ASP A 38 6.21 30.46 -19.29
CA ASP A 38 6.10 31.31 -18.11
C ASP A 38 6.01 30.64 -16.72
N GLY A 39 7.11 30.73 -15.96
CA GLY A 39 7.03 31.42 -14.67
C GLY A 39 6.36 30.76 -13.46
N THR A 40 6.30 29.43 -13.32
CA THR A 40 6.15 28.80 -11.98
C THR A 40 6.59 27.34 -12.03
N LEU A 41 7.59 26.96 -11.22
CA LEU A 41 8.02 25.57 -11.08
C LEU A 41 6.81 24.72 -10.67
N PRO A 42 6.42 23.68 -11.44
CA PRO A 42 5.40 22.76 -10.97
C PRO A 42 5.99 22.06 -9.75
N THR A 43 5.31 22.21 -8.61
CA THR A 43 5.57 21.43 -7.41
C THR A 43 5.75 19.99 -7.85
N ARG A 44 6.98 19.48 -7.80
CA ARG A 44 7.27 18.09 -8.14
C ARG A 44 6.34 17.26 -7.28
N HIS A 45 5.31 16.66 -7.88
CA HIS A 45 4.52 15.63 -7.22
C HIS A 45 5.52 14.50 -6.96
N ILE A 46 6.10 14.47 -5.76
CA ILE A 46 7.00 13.41 -5.34
C ILE A 46 6.09 12.19 -5.20
N THR A 47 5.98 11.40 -6.26
CA THR A 47 5.27 10.14 -6.22
C THR A 47 6.02 9.24 -5.23
N ARG A 48 5.42 8.99 -4.06
CA ARG A 48 6.02 8.11 -3.05
C ARG A 48 5.81 6.66 -3.49
N ALA A 49 6.90 5.92 -3.66
CA ALA A 49 6.82 4.50 -3.95
C ALA A 49 6.44 3.73 -2.68
N ILE A 50 5.22 3.17 -2.64
CA ILE A 50 4.78 2.28 -1.56
C ILE A 50 5.17 0.86 -1.90
N ARG A 51 5.98 0.25 -1.03
CA ARG A 51 6.51 -1.10 -1.21
C ARG A 51 5.39 -2.14 -1.18
N SER A 52 5.51 -3.21 -1.96
CA SER A 52 4.54 -4.32 -1.96
C SER A 52 4.41 -4.97 -0.59
N SER A 53 5.49 -5.05 0.18
CA SER A 53 5.48 -5.55 1.57
C SER A 53 4.61 -4.70 2.49
N ALA A 54 4.64 -3.38 2.35
CA ALA A 54 3.79 -2.46 3.10
C ALA A 54 2.30 -2.68 2.80
N ARG A 55 1.96 -2.95 1.53
CA ARG A 55 0.59 -3.29 1.12
C ARG A 55 0.12 -4.62 1.71
N LEU A 56 1.00 -5.62 1.77
CA LEU A 56 0.68 -6.92 2.39
C LEU A 56 0.45 -6.79 3.89
N LEU A 57 1.30 -6.04 4.61
CA LEU A 57 1.10 -5.77 6.04
C LEU A 57 -0.22 -5.05 6.31
N ALA A 58 -0.55 -4.04 5.49
CA ALA A 58 -1.84 -3.36 5.59
C ALA A 58 -3.01 -4.31 5.29
N PHE A 59 -2.90 -5.19 4.30
CA PHE A 59 -3.90 -6.21 4.01
C PHE A 59 -4.11 -7.14 5.21
N ASP A 60 -3.05 -7.67 5.80
CA ASP A 60 -3.14 -8.59 6.94
C ASP A 60 -3.80 -7.94 8.16
N LEU A 61 -3.42 -6.69 8.46
CA LEU A 61 -4.02 -5.90 9.54
C LEU A 61 -5.53 -5.70 9.34
N LEU A 62 -5.93 -5.33 8.12
CA LEU A 62 -7.34 -5.11 7.81
C LEU A 62 -8.12 -6.43 7.75
N ASN A 63 -7.52 -7.51 7.24
CA ASN A 63 -8.15 -8.83 7.14
C ASN A 63 -8.39 -9.45 8.53
N ALA A 64 -7.46 -9.24 9.46
CA ALA A 64 -7.63 -9.66 10.85
C ALA A 64 -8.76 -8.88 11.56
N ALA A 65 -9.02 -7.64 11.13
CA ALA A 65 -9.98 -6.74 11.75
C ALA A 65 -11.39 -6.80 11.14
N CYS A 66 -11.53 -7.20 9.89
CA CYS A 66 -12.83 -7.24 9.21
C CYS A 66 -13.06 -8.54 8.44
N GLY A 67 -14.30 -9.03 8.45
CA GLY A 67 -14.72 -10.20 7.66
C GLY A 67 -15.07 -9.87 6.20
N ILE A 68 -14.41 -8.87 5.61
CA ILE A 68 -14.70 -8.41 4.25
C ILE A 68 -14.09 -9.40 3.24
N ALA A 69 -14.79 -9.62 2.12
CA ALA A 69 -14.28 -10.43 1.03
C ALA A 69 -12.91 -9.92 0.53
N GLU A 70 -11.92 -10.82 0.42
CA GLU A 70 -10.52 -10.51 0.12
C GLU A 70 -10.34 -9.56 -1.07
N ARG A 71 -11.10 -9.75 -2.15
CA ARG A 71 -11.05 -8.89 -3.35
C ARG A 71 -11.35 -7.42 -3.05
N ARG A 72 -12.31 -7.15 -2.16
CA ARG A 72 -12.66 -5.77 -1.77
C ARG A 72 -11.60 -5.18 -0.86
N LEU A 73 -11.00 -6.00 0.00
CA LEU A 73 -9.92 -5.59 0.87
C LEU A 73 -8.66 -5.21 0.10
N PHE A 74 -8.29 -6.01 -0.92
CA PHE A 74 -7.20 -5.68 -1.83
C PHE A 74 -7.44 -4.34 -2.55
N ALA A 75 -8.64 -4.13 -3.08
CA ALA A 75 -8.98 -2.87 -3.75
C ALA A 75 -8.90 -1.66 -2.80
N LEU A 76 -9.31 -1.84 -1.53
CA LEU A 76 -9.20 -0.82 -0.50
C LEU A 76 -7.74 -0.46 -0.21
N VAL A 77 -6.89 -1.47 0.03
CA VAL A 77 -5.46 -1.28 0.27
C VAL A 77 -4.78 -0.60 -0.92
N ASP A 78 -5.07 -1.04 -2.15
CA ASP A 78 -4.48 -0.47 -3.36
C ASP A 78 -4.93 0.98 -3.58
N SER A 79 -6.20 1.29 -3.31
CA SER A 79 -6.73 2.65 -3.39
C SER A 79 -6.09 3.57 -2.36
N THR A 80 -5.94 3.13 -1.11
CA THR A 80 -5.29 3.91 -0.05
C THR A 80 -3.80 4.08 -0.33
N ALA A 81 -3.12 3.03 -0.81
CA ALA A 81 -1.73 3.12 -1.22
C ALA A 81 -1.56 4.11 -2.40
N SER A 82 -2.44 4.06 -3.39
CA SER A 82 -2.44 5.01 -4.49
C SER A 82 -2.67 6.44 -3.99
N LEU A 83 -3.64 6.67 -3.12
CA LEU A 83 -3.90 7.98 -2.51
C LEU A 83 -2.63 8.55 -1.84
N LEU A 84 -1.98 7.75 -1.00
CA LEU A 84 -0.76 8.14 -0.29
C LEU A 84 0.44 8.34 -1.24
N ALA A 85 0.55 7.53 -2.29
CA ALA A 85 1.60 7.65 -3.30
C ALA A 85 1.52 8.97 -4.10
N HIS A 86 0.32 9.52 -4.28
CA HIS A 86 0.09 10.74 -5.07
C HIS A 86 0.00 12.03 -4.23
N GLY A 87 0.47 11.99 -2.98
CA GLY A 87 0.49 13.16 -2.09
C GLY A 87 -0.83 13.39 -1.34
N GLY A 88 -1.70 12.37 -1.27
CA GLY A 88 -2.84 12.39 -0.38
C GLY A 88 -2.41 12.47 1.08
N SER A 89 -3.24 13.13 1.90
CA SER A 89 -2.97 13.27 3.33
C SER A 89 -3.12 11.93 4.06
N GLU A 90 -2.20 11.66 4.99
CA GLU A 90 -2.29 10.57 5.96
C GLU A 90 -3.64 10.58 6.68
N GLU A 91 -4.10 11.76 7.08
CA GLU A 91 -5.39 11.95 7.77
C GLU A 91 -6.55 11.47 6.88
N THR A 92 -6.52 11.79 5.59
CA THR A 92 -7.56 11.36 4.64
C THR A 92 -7.54 9.85 4.44
N ALA A 93 -6.35 9.26 4.29
CA ALA A 93 -6.19 7.82 4.20
C ALA A 93 -6.70 7.11 5.46
N ARG A 94 -6.41 7.66 6.64
CA ARG A 94 -6.87 7.15 7.93
C ARG A 94 -8.38 7.21 8.03
N LEU A 95 -8.98 8.38 7.82
CA LEU A 95 -10.44 8.56 7.90
C LEU A 95 -11.19 7.66 6.92
N ALA A 96 -10.64 7.43 5.72
CA ALA A 96 -11.23 6.49 4.75
C ALA A 96 -11.25 5.06 5.31
N LEU A 97 -10.16 4.60 5.91
CA LEU A 97 -10.08 3.26 6.52
C LEU A 97 -10.87 3.13 7.82
N GLU A 98 -11.02 4.20 8.59
CA GLU A 98 -11.82 4.21 9.83
C GLU A 98 -13.28 3.81 9.59
N SER A 99 -13.83 4.17 8.42
CA SER A 99 -15.18 3.76 8.01
C SER A 99 -15.36 2.25 7.84
N VAL A 100 -14.26 1.48 7.81
CA VAL A 100 -14.24 0.05 7.49
C VAL A 100 -13.78 -0.81 8.68
N VAL A 101 -12.71 -0.41 9.38
CA VAL A 101 -12.03 -1.28 10.37
C VAL A 101 -11.88 -0.65 11.77
N GLY A 102 -12.37 0.58 11.95
CA GLY A 102 -12.26 1.34 13.20
C GLY A 102 -10.90 2.05 13.41
N PRO A 103 -10.85 3.01 14.37
CA PRO A 103 -9.70 3.92 14.56
C PRO A 103 -8.31 3.29 14.76
N PRO A 104 -8.15 2.27 15.64
CA PRO A 104 -6.81 1.75 15.92
C PRO A 104 -6.22 0.97 14.74
N VAL A 105 -7.05 0.21 14.02
CA VAL A 105 -6.60 -0.60 12.87
C VAL A 105 -6.33 0.29 11.66
N ALA A 106 -7.17 1.30 11.43
CA ALA A 106 -6.95 2.28 10.37
C ALA A 106 -5.60 2.99 10.51
N ARG A 107 -5.24 3.43 11.73
CA ARG A 107 -3.93 4.03 12.04
C ARG A 107 -2.78 3.08 11.73
N ALA A 108 -2.85 1.84 12.21
CA ALA A 108 -1.81 0.85 11.99
C ALA A 108 -1.60 0.53 10.50
N ALA A 109 -2.70 0.41 9.73
CA ALA A 109 -2.64 0.13 8.31
C ALA A 109 -2.03 1.30 7.51
N VAL A 110 -2.38 2.55 7.82
CA VAL A 110 -1.78 3.73 7.16
C VAL A 110 -0.30 3.84 7.50
N HIS A 111 0.08 3.64 8.76
CA HIS A 111 1.47 3.65 9.18
C HIS A 111 2.30 2.57 8.47
N ALA A 112 1.75 1.36 8.34
CA ALA A 112 2.36 0.28 7.57
C ALA A 112 2.58 0.67 6.09
N LEU A 113 1.62 1.37 5.46
CA LEU A 113 1.72 1.86 4.09
C LEU A 113 2.77 2.96 3.90
N LEU A 114 2.96 3.83 4.90
CA LEU A 114 3.93 4.91 4.84
C LEU A 114 5.36 4.45 5.06
N GLY A 115 5.55 3.28 5.69
CA GLY A 115 6.86 2.70 5.93
C GLY A 115 7.71 3.50 6.93
N ASP A 116 7.09 4.38 7.71
CA ASP A 116 7.72 5.00 8.87
C ASP A 116 7.90 3.91 9.93
N GLY A 117 9.13 3.49 10.12
CA GLY A 117 9.57 2.48 11.09
C GLY A 117 11.03 2.72 11.40
#